data_AF-A0AAD6YBE9-F1
#
_entry.id   AF-A0AAD6YBE9-F1
#
_cell.length_a   1.000
_cell.length_b   1.000
_cell.length_c   1.000
_cell.angle_alpha   90.00
_cell.angle_beta   90.00
_cell.angle_gamma   90.00
#
_symmetry.space_group_name_H-M   'P 1'
#
loop_
_entity.id
_entity.type
_entity.pdbx_description
1 polymer ?
#
loop_
_entity_poly.entity_id
_entity_poly.type
_entity_poly.pdbx_seq_one_letter_code
_entity_poly.pdbx_strand_id
1 'polypeptide(L)' 'MALAFQVSSFALDDCFSAFKAWIRRHRDYTDGALEGGPNADSPYAMIWRVYESMTAEKARGWSAHSGYV' A
#
# COMPACT_ATOMS: atom_id res chain seq x y z
N MET A 1 -15.56 12.31 22.88
CA MET A 1 -15.92 11.74 21.56
C MET A 1 -15.06 12.28 20.39
N ALA A 2 -13.94 12.98 20.63
CA ALA A 2 -13.04 13.47 19.58
C ALA A 2 -11.83 12.54 19.29
N LEU A 3 -11.48 11.66 20.23
CA LEU A 3 -10.33 10.74 20.13
C LEU A 3 -10.51 9.62 19.10
N ALA A 4 -11.75 9.18 18.85
CA ALA A 4 -12.02 8.10 17.89
C ALA A 4 -11.87 8.54 16.42
N PHE A 5 -12.14 9.83 16.12
CA PHE A 5 -12.06 10.39 14.77
C PHE A 5 -10.60 10.72 14.37
N GLN A 6 -9.78 11.17 15.34
CA GLN A 6 -8.36 11.43 15.13
C GLN A 6 -7.55 10.12 14.89
N VAL A 7 -7.88 9.05 15.62
CA VAL A 7 -7.23 7.73 15.47
C VAL A 7 -7.53 7.08 14.11
N SER A 8 -8.66 7.42 13.49
CA SER A 8 -9.05 6.86 12.18
C SER A 8 -8.42 7.59 10.99
N SER A 9 -8.18 8.91 11.06
CA SER A 9 -7.47 9.62 9.98
C SER A 9 -5.99 9.22 9.92
N PHE A 10 -5.30 9.22 11.06
CA PHE A 10 -3.86 8.88 11.11
C PHE A 10 -3.58 7.46 10.59
N ALA A 11 -4.48 6.51 10.91
CA ALA A 11 -4.37 5.14 10.43
C ALA A 11 -4.57 5.02 8.90
N LEU A 12 -5.44 5.84 8.30
CA LEU A 12 -5.66 5.82 6.85
C LEU A 12 -4.47 6.40 6.11
N ASP A 13 -3.95 7.55 6.54
CA ASP A 13 -2.77 8.18 5.94
C ASP A 13 -1.53 7.27 5.98
N ASP A 14 -1.34 6.56 7.10
CA ASP A 14 -0.31 5.53 7.22
C ASP A 14 -0.53 4.36 6.27
N CYS A 15 -1.76 3.87 6.13
CA CYS A 15 -2.08 2.80 5.18
C CYS A 15 -1.81 3.22 3.73
N PHE A 16 -2.15 4.45 3.34
CA PHE A 16 -1.86 4.95 1.99
C PHE A 16 -0.36 5.16 1.76
N SER A 17 0.37 5.67 2.74
CA SER A 17 1.81 5.85 2.67
C SER A 17 2.55 4.51 2.59
N ALA A 18 2.09 3.53 3.36
CA ALA A 18 2.51 2.14 3.29
C ALA A 18 2.25 1.50 1.92
N PHE A 19 1.06 1.72 1.35
CA PHE A 19 0.69 1.18 0.03
C PHE A 19 1.60 1.73 -1.07
N LYS A 20 1.84 3.06 -1.06
CA LYS A 20 2.78 3.72 -1.97
C LYS A 20 4.20 3.20 -1.79
N ALA A 21 4.64 2.96 -0.55
CA ALA A 21 5.97 2.41 -0.27
C ALA A 21 6.13 0.99 -0.81
N TRP A 22 5.12 0.14 -0.64
CA TRP A 22 5.12 -1.21 -1.19
C TRP A 22 5.23 -1.19 -2.72
N ILE A 23 4.43 -0.37 -3.41
CA ILE A 23 4.47 -0.23 -4.87
C ILE A 23 5.88 0.19 -5.33
N ARG A 24 6.47 1.20 -4.70
CA ARG A 24 7.82 1.67 -5.05
C ARG A 24 8.89 0.60 -4.83
N ARG A 25 8.77 -0.20 -3.77
CA ARG A 25 9.70 -1.29 -3.48
C ARG A 25 9.55 -2.47 -4.45
N HIS A 26 8.34 -2.72 -4.94
CA HIS A 26 8.03 -3.80 -5.88
C HIS A 26 7.80 -3.24 -7.29
N ARG A 27 8.61 -2.25 -7.68
CA ARG A 27 8.46 -1.52 -8.93
C ARG A 27 8.46 -2.45 -10.14
N ASP A 28 9.40 -3.37 -10.23
CA ASP A 28 9.49 -4.28 -11.39
C ASP A 28 8.24 -5.15 -11.55
N TYR A 29 7.69 -5.64 -10.44
CA TYR A 29 6.42 -6.38 -10.45
C TYR A 29 5.23 -5.47 -10.82
N THR A 30 5.20 -4.25 -10.29
CA THR A 30 4.15 -3.26 -10.59
C THR A 30 4.17 -2.83 -12.05
N ASP A 31 5.35 -2.52 -12.59
CA ASP A 31 5.57 -2.14 -13.98
C ASP A 31 5.16 -3.31 -14.89
N GLY A 32 5.55 -4.55 -14.56
CA GLY A 32 5.11 -5.75 -15.28
C GLY A 32 3.59 -5.99 -15.25
N ALA A 33 2.92 -5.69 -14.14
CA ALA A 33 1.46 -5.74 -14.05
C ALA A 33 0.79 -4.65 -14.92
N LEU A 34 1.36 -3.45 -14.97
CA LEU A 34 0.84 -2.31 -15.72
C LEU A 34 1.08 -2.41 -17.23
N GLU A 35 2.18 -3.03 -17.66
CA GLU A 35 2.49 -3.27 -19.08
C GLU A 35 1.52 -4.26 -19.74
N GLY A 36 0.79 -5.06 -18.96
CA GLY A 36 -0.30 -5.90 -19.46
C GLY A 36 0.16 -7.05 -20.36
N GLY A 37 1.37 -7.57 -20.13
CA GLY A 37 1.89 -8.74 -20.84
C GLY A 37 0.97 -9.97 -20.71
N PRO A 38 1.13 -10.99 -21.57
CA PRO A 38 0.23 -12.15 -21.63
C PRO A 38 0.15 -12.98 -20.33
N ASN A 39 1.13 -12.84 -19.44
CA ASN A 39 1.16 -13.49 -18.12
C ASN A 39 1.08 -12.50 -16.95
N ALA A 40 0.85 -11.21 -17.23
CA ALA A 40 0.77 -10.19 -16.20
C ALA A 40 -0.54 -10.34 -15.42
N ASP A 41 -0.45 -10.33 -14.09
CA ASP A 41 -1.62 -10.12 -13.25
C ASP A 41 -2.28 -8.78 -13.64
N SER A 42 -3.61 -8.73 -13.67
CA SER A 42 -4.33 -7.47 -13.84
C SER A 42 -3.88 -6.46 -12.77
N PRO A 43 -3.62 -5.19 -13.12
CA PRO A 43 -3.27 -4.15 -12.15
C PRO A 43 -4.26 -4.07 -10.97
N TYR A 44 -5.54 -4.33 -11.22
CA TYR A 44 -6.57 -4.37 -10.18
C TYR A 44 -6.40 -5.57 -9.24
N ALA A 45 -6.07 -6.74 -9.78
CA ALA A 45 -5.79 -7.93 -8.97
C ALA A 45 -4.53 -7.74 -8.11
N MET A 46 -3.51 -7.10 -8.67
CA MET A 46 -2.30 -6.71 -7.95
C MET A 46 -2.63 -5.80 -6.76
N ILE A 47 -3.33 -4.67 -7.01
CA ILE A 47 -3.72 -3.70 -5.98
C ILE A 47 -4.57 -4.38 -4.90
N TRP A 48 -5.53 -5.22 -5.31
CA TRP A 48 -6.38 -5.96 -4.38
C TRP A 48 -5.59 -6.88 -3.45
N ARG A 49 -4.63 -7.66 -3.98
CA ARG A 49 -3.78 -8.53 -3.17
C ARG A 49 -2.93 -7.76 -2.16
N VAL A 50 -2.39 -6.61 -2.56
CA VAL A 50 -1.61 -5.77 -1.64
C VAL A 50 -2.49 -5.27 -0.51
N TYR A 51 -3.71 -4.82 -0.84
CA TYR A 51 -4.70 -4.37 0.13
C TYR A 51 -5.08 -5.49 1.11
N GLU A 52 -5.38 -6.70 0.63
CA GLU A 52 -5.69 -7.86 1.48
C GLU A 52 -4.51 -8.29 2.37
N SER A 53 -3.29 -8.10 1.88
CA SER A 53 -2.08 -8.43 2.66
C SER A 53 -1.74 -7.39 3.74
N MET A 54 -2.42 -6.24 3.72
CA MET A 54 -2.17 -5.11 4.62
C MET A 54 -2.61 -5.45 6.04
N THR A 55 -1.68 -5.31 6.99
CA THR A 55 -1.97 -5.38 8.43
C THR A 55 -1.53 -4.08 9.09
N ALA A 56 -2.03 -3.77 10.28
CA ALA A 56 -1.63 -2.57 11.02
C ALA A 56 -0.11 -2.51 11.26
N GLU A 57 0.53 -3.66 11.49
CA GLU A 57 1.98 -3.75 11.66
C GLU A 57 2.73 -3.46 10.36
N LYS A 58 2.30 -4.06 9.24
CA LYS A 58 2.87 -3.77 7.92
C LYS A 58 2.66 -2.32 7.52
N ALA A 59 1.49 -1.75 7.79
CA ALA A 59 1.19 -0.34 7.51
C ALA A 59 2.16 0.58 8.25
N ARG A 60 2.38 0.37 9.55
CA ARG A 60 3.37 1.14 10.33
C ARG A 60 4.79 0.95 9.80
N GLY A 61 5.18 -0.30 9.53
CA GLY A 61 6.51 -0.63 9.02
C GLY A 61 6.77 0.01 7.66
N TRP A 62 5.87 -0.14 6.70
CA TRP A 62 6.01 0.42 5.37
C TRP A 62 5.86 1.94 5.35
N SER A 63 4.99 2.52 6.19
CA SER A 63 4.86 3.98 6.37
C SER A 63 6.18 4.58 6.85
N ALA A 64 6.82 3.99 7.86
CA ALA A 64 8.12 4.43 8.36
C ALA A 64 9.24 4.36 7.30
N HIS A 65 9.14 3.44 6.35
CA HIS A 65 10.09 3.31 5.23
C HIS A 65 9.64 4.06 3.96
N SER A 66 8.49 4.73 3.99
CA SER A 66 7.91 5.41 2.82
C SER A 66 8.58 6.75 2.51
N GLY A 67 9.34 7.29 3.47
CA GLY A 67 9.96 8.62 3.40
C GLY A 67 8.97 9.78 3.60
N TYR A 68 7.69 9.51 3.91
CA TYR A 68 6.79 10.51 4.48
C TYR A 68 7.15 10.70 5.96
N VAL A 69 7.42 11.95 6.35
CA VAL A 69 7.73 12.39 7.72
C VAL A 69 6.54 13.14 8.29
#